data_AF-A0AAN0NEE1-F1
#
_entry.id   AF-A0AAN0NEE1-F1
#
_cell.length_a   1.000
_cell.length_b   1.000
_cell.length_c   1.000
_cell.angle_alpha   90.00
_cell.angle_beta   90.00
_cell.angle_gamma   90.00
#
_symmetry.space_group_name_H-M   'P 1'
#
loop_
_entity.id
_entity.type
_entity.pdbx_description
1 polymer ?
#
loop_
_entity_poly.entity_id
_entity_poly.type
_entity_poly.pdbx_seq_one_letter_code
_entity_poly.pdbx_strand_id
1 'polypeptide(L)'
;MCTSVSLKSRDDLHLLARTMDFSYDLSPEMTIIRRDYPLKFGLLDQPLTNHFAFLGLSKNIGDHIMADGLNEHGLANAVLYFEGYAHYNNQKEGALNLMSHEIVNWILASYTSIEEVIDAFGRINITNDANPMLGIASPLHWVFTDATGRKHYRRTAKRWA
;
A
#
# COMPACT_ATOMS: atom_id res chain seq x y z
N MET A 1 5.99 0.27 17.00
CA MET A 1 4.78 0.93 16.46
C MET A 1 5.23 2.04 15.54
N CYS A 2 4.95 1.94 14.25
CA CYS A 2 5.39 2.93 13.26
C CYS A 2 4.70 4.30 13.46
N THR A 3 5.35 5.37 13.01
CA THR A 3 4.80 6.74 12.96
C THR A 3 4.80 7.24 11.52
N SER A 4 3.81 8.04 11.10
CA SER A 4 3.83 8.76 9.82
C SER A 4 3.47 10.22 10.01
N VAL A 5 4.01 11.08 9.15
CA VAL A 5 3.76 12.53 9.15
C VAL A 5 3.66 13.03 7.72
N SER A 6 2.66 13.88 7.47
CA SER A 6 2.53 14.61 6.21
C SER A 6 2.75 16.10 6.43
N LEU A 7 3.72 16.67 5.72
CA LEU A 7 4.15 18.07 5.87
C LEU A 7 3.99 18.82 4.55
N LYS A 8 3.86 20.14 4.65
CA LYS A 8 3.94 21.08 3.52
C LYS A 8 5.17 21.96 3.72
N SER A 9 6.04 22.04 2.71
CA SER A 9 7.23 22.89 2.75
C SER A 9 6.86 24.36 2.50
N ARG A 10 7.84 25.26 2.66
CA ARG A 10 7.67 26.68 2.30
C ARG A 10 7.55 26.90 0.80
N ASP A 11 8.09 25.99 0.00
CA ASP A 11 8.09 26.02 -1.47
C ASP A 11 6.91 25.21 -2.05
N ASP A 12 5.83 25.05 -1.28
CA ASP A 12 4.60 24.35 -1.68
C ASP A 12 4.77 22.86 -2.02
N LEU A 13 5.82 22.21 -1.51
CA LEU A 13 6.02 20.76 -1.68
C LEU A 13 5.28 19.97 -0.60
N HIS A 14 4.66 18.87 -0.99
CA HIS A 14 3.97 17.96 -0.09
C HIS A 14 4.81 16.71 0.18
N LEU A 15 5.02 16.42 1.46
CA LEU A 15 5.90 15.36 1.92
C LEU A 15 5.10 14.35 2.75
N LEU A 16 5.34 13.06 2.53
CA LEU A 16 4.93 11.97 3.42
C LEU A 16 6.21 11.29 3.94
N ALA A 17 6.37 11.24 5.26
CA ALA A 17 7.48 10.57 5.92
C ALA A 17 6.94 9.56 6.95
N ARG A 18 7.74 8.52 7.25
CA ARG A 18 7.37 7.49 8.22
C ARG A 18 8.58 6.88 8.91
N THR A 19 8.39 6.33 10.11
CA THR A 19 9.34 5.44 10.80
C THR A 19 8.96 3.98 10.56
N MET A 20 9.94 3.10 10.35
CA MET A 20 9.73 1.65 10.23
C MET A 20 10.15 0.97 11.53
N ASP A 21 9.21 0.85 12.46
CA ASP A 21 9.45 0.31 13.79
C ASP A 21 8.92 -1.12 13.89
N PHE A 22 9.83 -2.10 13.83
CA PHE A 22 9.52 -3.53 13.86
C PHE A 22 10.46 -4.28 14.81
N SER A 23 10.03 -5.44 15.33
CA SER A 23 10.77 -6.19 16.37
C SER A 23 12.01 -6.93 15.85
N TYR A 24 12.13 -7.07 14.54
CA TYR A 24 13.31 -7.62 13.87
C TYR A 24 13.61 -6.83 12.61
N ASP A 25 14.83 -6.97 12.10
CA ASP A 25 15.27 -6.26 10.91
C ASP A 25 14.56 -6.78 9.67
N LEU A 26 13.81 -5.89 9.02
CA LEU A 26 13.17 -6.16 7.75
C LEU A 26 14.16 -6.04 6.59
N SER A 27 15.33 -5.41 6.76
CA SER A 27 16.33 -5.16 5.73
C SER A 27 15.71 -4.71 4.39
N PRO A 28 14.94 -3.62 4.37
CA PRO A 28 14.31 -3.13 3.15
C PRO A 28 15.35 -2.52 2.20
N GLU A 29 15.02 -2.52 0.92
CA GLU A 29 15.82 -1.94 -0.15
C GLU A 29 15.06 -0.81 -0.84
N MET A 30 15.76 0.26 -1.22
CA MET A 30 15.18 1.25 -2.12
C MET A 30 14.97 0.60 -3.49
N THR A 31 13.73 0.56 -3.95
CA THR A 31 13.33 -0.10 -5.18
C THR A 31 12.63 0.88 -6.10
N ILE A 32 12.92 0.79 -7.41
CA ILE A 32 12.19 1.49 -8.45
C ILE A 32 11.51 0.45 -9.32
N ILE A 33 10.18 0.50 -9.38
CA ILE A 33 9.38 -0.26 -10.35
C ILE A 33 9.12 0.66 -11.54
N ARG A 34 9.66 0.29 -12.70
CA ARG A 34 9.47 1.05 -13.94
C ARG A 34 8.08 0.77 -14.53
N ARG A 35 7.60 1.68 -15.39
CA ARG A 35 6.42 1.41 -16.22
C ARG A 35 6.58 0.09 -16.97
N ASP A 36 5.47 -0.60 -17.17
CA ASP A 36 5.35 -1.84 -17.92
C ASP A 36 6.16 -3.04 -17.38
N TYR A 37 6.66 -2.95 -16.14
CA TYR A 37 7.25 -4.08 -15.44
C TYR A 37 6.14 -5.06 -15.02
N PRO A 38 6.21 -6.37 -15.33
CA PRO A 38 5.14 -7.29 -14.94
C PRO A 38 4.99 -7.41 -13.41
N LEU A 39 4.03 -6.70 -12.83
CA LEU A 39 3.73 -6.73 -11.39
C LEU A 39 2.78 -7.88 -11.08
N LYS A 40 3.23 -8.84 -10.25
CA LYS A 40 2.39 -9.97 -9.86
C LYS A 40 1.64 -9.64 -8.58
N PHE A 41 0.39 -10.10 -8.54
CA PHE A 41 -0.45 -10.10 -7.36
C PHE A 41 -0.92 -11.53 -7.14
N GLY A 42 -0.80 -12.04 -5.92
CA GLY A 42 -0.97 -13.46 -5.61
C GLY A 42 -2.38 -14.01 -5.89
N LEU A 43 -3.37 -13.12 -5.99
CA LEU A 43 -4.77 -13.46 -6.25
C LEU A 43 -5.27 -13.02 -7.64
N LEU A 44 -4.37 -12.54 -8.51
CA LEU A 44 -4.71 -12.20 -9.89
C LEU A 44 -4.09 -13.22 -10.86
N ASP A 45 -4.87 -13.63 -11.87
CA ASP A 45 -4.42 -14.61 -12.86
C ASP A 45 -3.34 -14.06 -13.79
N GLN A 46 -3.31 -12.75 -14.01
CA GLN A 46 -2.41 -12.07 -14.92
C GLN A 46 -1.68 -10.93 -14.22
N PRO A 47 -0.39 -10.73 -14.51
CA PRO A 47 0.35 -9.59 -13.98
C PRO A 47 -0.22 -8.27 -14.50
N LEU A 48 -0.15 -7.24 -13.67
CA LEU A 48 -0.44 -5.87 -14.08
C LEU A 48 0.74 -5.36 -14.90
N THR A 49 0.49 -5.06 -16.17
CA THR A 49 1.52 -4.65 -17.15
C THR A 49 1.33 -3.25 -17.69
N ASN A 50 0.18 -2.60 -17.43
CA ASN A 50 -0.02 -1.19 -17.74
C ASN A 50 -0.24 -0.46 -16.42
N HIS A 51 0.81 0.19 -15.93
CA HIS A 51 0.80 0.87 -14.64
C HIS A 51 1.87 1.97 -14.58
N PHE A 52 1.71 2.85 -13.60
CA PHE A 52 2.65 3.93 -13.33
C PHE A 52 3.98 3.40 -12.78
N ALA A 53 5.06 4.13 -13.06
CA ALA A 53 6.31 3.94 -12.34
C ALA A 53 6.19 4.47 -10.91
N PHE A 54 6.82 3.76 -9.97
CA PHE A 54 6.88 4.17 -8.57
C PHE A 54 8.15 3.68 -7.90
N LEU A 55 8.51 4.31 -6.78
CA LEU A 55 9.67 3.97 -6.00
C LEU A 55 9.38 4.05 -4.51
N GLY A 56 10.21 3.41 -3.70
CA GLY A 56 10.08 3.42 -2.24
C GLY A 56 10.84 2.26 -1.60
N LEU A 57 10.62 2.07 -0.30
CA LEU A 57 11.23 0.96 0.43
C LEU A 57 10.43 -0.33 0.20
N SER A 58 11.13 -1.39 -0.22
CA SER A 58 10.53 -2.69 -0.49
C SER A 58 11.34 -3.83 0.11
N LYS A 59 10.73 -5.01 0.20
CA LYS A 59 11.42 -6.29 0.43
C LYS A 59 11.07 -7.24 -0.71
N ASN A 60 12.07 -7.83 -1.34
CA ASN A 60 11.85 -8.89 -2.32
C ASN A 60 11.60 -10.24 -1.62
N ILE A 61 10.36 -10.74 -1.72
CA ILE A 61 9.95 -12.05 -1.21
C ILE A 61 9.20 -12.76 -2.35
N GLY A 62 9.94 -13.15 -3.39
CA GLY A 62 9.37 -13.70 -4.63
C GLY A 62 8.82 -12.61 -5.58
N ASP A 63 8.37 -11.49 -5.03
CA ASP A 63 8.15 -10.20 -5.70
C ASP A 63 8.45 -9.04 -4.72
N HIS A 64 8.54 -7.81 -5.22
CA HIS A 64 8.79 -6.61 -4.42
C HIS A 64 7.53 -6.19 -3.66
N ILE A 65 7.54 -6.30 -2.34
CA ILE A 65 6.46 -5.82 -1.46
C ILE A 65 6.85 -4.45 -0.90
N MET A 66 6.10 -3.40 -1.26
CA MET A 66 6.38 -2.04 -0.83
C MET A 66 5.85 -1.77 0.58
N ALA A 67 6.69 -1.20 1.44
CA ALA A 67 6.29 -0.66 2.74
C ALA A 67 5.77 0.78 2.64
N ASP A 68 6.31 1.52 1.69
CA ASP A 68 5.91 2.88 1.34
C ASP A 68 6.45 3.21 -0.06
N GLY A 69 5.98 4.32 -0.61
CA GLY A 69 6.51 4.82 -1.87
C GLY A 69 5.76 6.03 -2.40
N LEU A 70 6.23 6.47 -3.56
CA LEU A 70 5.74 7.59 -4.35
C LEU A 70 5.69 7.14 -5.82
N ASN A 71 4.60 7.43 -6.50
CA ASN A 71 4.52 7.23 -7.95
C ASN A 71 4.84 8.51 -8.73
N GLU A 72 5.02 8.35 -10.04
CA GLU A 72 5.35 9.44 -10.96
C GLU A 72 4.28 10.55 -11.08
N HIS A 73 3.09 10.34 -10.53
CA HIS A 73 2.02 11.34 -10.46
C HIS A 73 1.98 12.11 -9.14
N GLY A 74 2.91 11.84 -8.22
CA GLY A 74 2.96 12.51 -6.93
C GLY A 74 2.05 11.91 -5.86
N LEU A 75 1.48 10.71 -6.08
CA LEU A 75 0.75 9.97 -5.07
C LEU A 75 1.72 9.18 -4.19
N ALA A 76 1.76 9.52 -2.91
CA ALA A 76 2.52 8.82 -1.89
C ALA A 76 1.61 7.92 -1.04
N ASN A 77 2.09 6.72 -0.73
CA ASN A 77 1.41 5.80 0.18
C ASN A 77 2.42 5.15 1.13
N ALA A 78 2.06 5.00 2.40
CA ALA A 78 2.79 4.19 3.36
C ALA A 78 1.84 3.26 4.11
N VAL A 79 2.36 2.09 4.50
CA VAL A 79 1.65 1.11 5.32
C VAL A 79 2.27 0.97 6.70
N LEU A 80 1.43 0.98 7.73
CA LEU A 80 1.84 0.89 9.13
C LEU A 80 1.06 -0.22 9.84
N TYR A 81 1.65 -0.76 10.91
CA TYR A 81 1.10 -1.86 11.68
C TYR A 81 -0.18 -1.44 12.44
N PHE A 82 -1.23 -2.27 12.39
CA PHE A 82 -2.55 -2.00 12.97
C PHE A 82 -3.11 -3.24 13.68
N GLU A 83 -2.24 -3.88 14.48
CA GLU A 83 -2.52 -5.09 15.25
C GLU A 83 -3.72 -4.96 16.20
N GLY A 84 -4.54 -6.00 16.27
CA GLY A 84 -5.73 -6.05 17.12
C GLY A 84 -6.97 -5.33 16.55
N TYR A 85 -6.80 -4.51 15.51
CA TYR A 85 -7.90 -3.75 14.90
C TYR A 85 -8.16 -4.09 13.43
N ALA A 86 -7.13 -4.53 12.71
CA ALA A 86 -7.25 -4.91 11.31
C ALA A 86 -8.22 -6.09 11.13
N HIS A 87 -9.16 -5.95 10.21
CA HIS A 87 -10.13 -6.98 9.83
C HIS A 87 -10.19 -7.08 8.31
N TYR A 88 -10.04 -8.29 7.78
CA TYR A 88 -10.06 -8.57 6.36
C TYR A 88 -11.17 -9.56 6.02
N ASN A 89 -11.55 -9.61 4.75
CA ASN A 89 -12.62 -10.48 4.28
C ASN A 89 -12.06 -11.81 3.78
N ASN A 90 -12.95 -12.78 3.56
CA ASN A 90 -12.61 -13.91 2.70
C ASN A 90 -12.55 -13.45 1.24
N GLN A 91 -11.85 -14.23 0.41
CA GLN A 91 -11.87 -14.04 -1.03
C GLN A 91 -13.32 -14.08 -1.55
N LYS A 92 -13.63 -13.22 -2.53
CA LYS A 92 -14.95 -13.13 -3.15
C LYS A 92 -14.83 -13.29 -4.65
N GLU A 93 -15.57 -14.24 -5.21
CA GLU A 93 -15.62 -14.45 -6.65
C GLU A 93 -16.11 -13.19 -7.39
N GLY A 94 -15.45 -12.87 -8.51
CA GLY A 94 -15.73 -11.68 -9.31
C GLY A 94 -15.33 -10.34 -8.67
N ALA A 95 -14.78 -10.34 -7.46
CA ALA A 95 -14.21 -9.15 -6.83
C ALA A 95 -12.72 -9.00 -7.15
N LEU A 96 -12.22 -7.76 -7.08
CA LEU A 96 -10.78 -7.50 -7.05
C LEU A 96 -10.24 -7.87 -5.67
N ASN A 97 -9.79 -9.12 -5.51
CA ASN A 97 -9.17 -9.61 -4.29
C ASN A 97 -7.70 -9.20 -4.24
N LEU A 98 -7.27 -8.59 -3.14
CA LEU A 98 -5.89 -8.19 -2.89
C LEU A 98 -5.50 -8.55 -1.46
N MET A 99 -4.29 -9.08 -1.28
CA MET A 99 -3.76 -9.34 0.06
C MET A 99 -3.36 -8.03 0.72
N SER A 100 -3.41 -7.97 2.06
CA SER A 100 -3.13 -6.72 2.78
C SER A 100 -1.74 -6.13 2.49
N HIS A 101 -0.73 -6.96 2.24
CA HIS A 101 0.62 -6.51 1.94
C HIS A 101 0.81 -6.01 0.49
N GLU A 102 -0.15 -6.23 -0.40
CA GLU A 102 -0.07 -5.84 -1.82
C GLU A 102 -0.67 -4.46 -2.10
N ILE A 103 -1.39 -3.89 -1.14
CA ILE A 103 -2.17 -2.65 -1.34
C ILE A 103 -1.29 -1.47 -1.73
N VAL A 104 -0.08 -1.34 -1.16
CA VAL A 104 0.82 -0.22 -1.52
C VAL A 104 1.21 -0.31 -2.99
N ASN A 105 1.62 -1.49 -3.47
CA ASN A 105 1.93 -1.73 -4.88
C ASN A 105 0.73 -1.40 -5.77
N TRP A 106 -0.45 -1.94 -5.44
CA TRP A 106 -1.65 -1.74 -6.25
C TRP A 106 -2.00 -0.25 -6.37
N ILE A 107 -1.98 0.48 -5.25
CA ILE A 107 -2.33 1.89 -5.23
C ILE A 107 -1.34 2.72 -6.04
N LEU A 108 -0.04 2.55 -5.79
CA LEU A 108 1.00 3.32 -6.49
C LEU A 108 1.05 3.01 -7.99
N ALA A 109 0.75 1.76 -8.37
CA ALA A 109 0.68 1.33 -9.75
C ALA A 109 -0.54 1.89 -10.51
N SER A 110 -1.69 2.06 -9.84
CA SER A 110 -2.98 2.19 -10.53
C SER A 110 -3.64 3.57 -10.45
N TYR A 111 -3.24 4.43 -9.50
CA TYR A 111 -3.96 5.69 -9.23
C TYR A 111 -3.04 6.90 -9.15
N THR A 112 -3.60 8.07 -9.42
CA THR A 112 -2.87 9.35 -9.52
C THR A 112 -3.21 10.32 -8.38
N SER A 113 -4.36 10.14 -7.73
CA SER A 113 -4.92 11.08 -6.75
C SER A 113 -5.60 10.38 -5.58
N ILE A 114 -5.77 11.08 -4.46
CA ILE A 114 -6.50 10.53 -3.31
C ILE A 114 -7.98 10.31 -3.63
N GLU A 115 -8.58 11.11 -4.50
CA GLU A 115 -9.95 10.92 -4.99
C GLU A 115 -10.11 9.52 -5.60
N GLU A 116 -9.23 9.16 -6.53
CA GLU A 116 -9.23 7.84 -7.16
C GLU A 116 -8.99 6.71 -6.16
N VAL A 117 -8.10 6.92 -5.18
CA VAL A 117 -7.82 5.95 -4.10
C VAL A 117 -9.05 5.71 -3.25
N ILE A 118 -9.81 6.74 -2.91
CA ILE A 118 -11.05 6.61 -2.12
C ILE A 118 -12.07 5.75 -2.90
N ASP A 119 -12.24 6.02 -4.20
CA ASP A 119 -13.14 5.27 -5.07
C ASP A 119 -12.65 3.82 -5.30
N ALA A 120 -11.33 3.62 -5.34
CA ALA A 120 -10.72 2.29 -5.46
C ALA A 120 -11.05 1.40 -4.27
N PHE A 121 -11.00 1.94 -3.04
CA PHE A 121 -11.34 1.18 -1.84
C PHE A 121 -12.82 0.78 -1.73
N GLY A 122 -13.70 1.30 -2.60
CA GLY A 122 -15.06 0.78 -2.78
C GLY A 122 -15.13 -0.49 -3.64
N ARG A 123 -14.08 -0.79 -4.41
CA ARG A 123 -14.01 -1.91 -5.37
C ARG A 123 -13.07 -3.03 -4.92
N ILE A 124 -12.06 -2.69 -4.12
CA ILE A 124 -11.06 -3.65 -3.61
C ILE A 124 -11.65 -4.48 -2.45
N ASN A 125 -11.51 -5.80 -2.53
CA ASN A 125 -11.71 -6.72 -1.42
C ASN A 125 -10.35 -7.08 -0.80
N ILE A 126 -10.05 -6.52 0.36
CA ILE A 126 -8.81 -6.86 1.09
C ILE A 126 -9.02 -8.18 1.83
N THR A 127 -8.22 -9.18 1.51
CA THR A 127 -8.42 -10.55 1.98
C THR A 127 -7.53 -10.91 3.18
N ASN A 128 -7.96 -11.92 3.93
CA ASN A 128 -7.24 -12.44 5.10
C ASN A 128 -6.16 -13.47 4.74
N ASP A 129 -5.64 -13.43 3.51
CA ASP A 129 -4.58 -14.32 3.04
C ASP A 129 -3.24 -13.98 3.70
N ALA A 130 -2.43 -15.01 3.96
CA ALA A 130 -1.19 -14.89 4.71
C ALA A 130 -0.11 -14.14 3.91
N ASN A 131 0.61 -13.25 4.59
CA ASN A 131 1.84 -12.71 4.08
C ASN A 131 2.94 -13.80 4.08
N PRO A 132 3.69 -13.97 2.98
CA PRO A 132 4.70 -15.04 2.87
C PRO A 132 5.80 -15.01 3.93
N MET A 133 6.13 -13.82 4.47
CA MET A 133 7.16 -13.65 5.50
C MET A 133 6.60 -13.84 6.92
N LEU A 134 5.37 -13.39 7.17
CA LEU A 134 4.78 -13.43 8.53
C LEU A 134 3.97 -14.70 8.80
N GLY A 135 3.52 -15.42 7.77
CA GLY A 135 2.61 -16.58 7.90
C GLY A 135 1.18 -16.21 8.35
N ILE A 136 0.89 -14.92 8.51
CA ILE A 136 -0.43 -14.37 8.86
C ILE A 136 -0.77 -13.22 7.91
N ALA A 137 -2.05 -12.87 7.80
CA ALA A 137 -2.43 -11.63 7.14
C ALA A 137 -1.88 -10.44 7.95
N SER A 138 -0.95 -9.69 7.37
CA SER A 138 -0.32 -8.55 8.04
C SER A 138 -1.40 -7.58 8.51
N PRO A 139 -1.52 -7.27 9.82
CA PRO A 139 -2.50 -6.32 10.31
C PRO A 139 -2.02 -4.90 10.02
N LEU A 140 -2.67 -4.21 9.08
CA LEU A 140 -2.14 -3.01 8.45
C LEU A 140 -3.22 -1.92 8.32
N HIS A 141 -2.77 -0.68 8.30
CA HIS A 141 -3.53 0.46 7.82
C HIS A 141 -2.68 1.32 6.89
N TRP A 142 -3.32 2.14 6.06
CA TRP A 142 -2.64 2.89 5.00
C TRP A 142 -2.85 4.38 5.15
N VAL A 143 -1.79 5.13 4.85
CA VAL A 143 -1.79 6.59 4.84
C VAL A 143 -1.39 7.08 3.45
N PHE A 144 -2.04 8.14 2.99
CA PHE A 144 -1.87 8.67 1.64
C PHE A 144 -1.64 10.18 1.68
N THR A 145 -0.84 10.67 0.76
CA THR A 145 -0.68 12.11 0.45
C THR A 145 -0.49 12.22 -1.05
N ASP A 146 -1.16 13.17 -1.71
CA ASP A 146 -0.95 13.43 -3.14
C ASP A 146 -0.33 14.81 -3.38
N ALA A 147 -0.09 15.12 -4.66
CA ALA A 147 0.51 16.38 -5.10
C ALA A 147 -0.32 17.63 -4.77
N THR A 148 -1.59 17.50 -4.37
CA THR A 148 -2.42 18.62 -3.91
C THR A 148 -2.25 18.91 -2.42
N GLY A 149 -1.57 18.01 -1.70
CA GLY A 149 -1.45 18.05 -0.24
C GLY A 149 -2.63 17.47 0.51
N ARG A 150 -3.61 16.90 -0.20
CA ARG A 150 -4.70 16.13 0.41
C ARG A 150 -4.11 14.95 1.17
N LYS A 151 -4.78 14.55 2.26
CA LYS A 151 -4.36 13.43 3.12
C LYS A 151 -5.53 12.48 3.30
N HIS A 152 -5.26 11.18 3.28
CA HIS A 152 -6.27 10.16 3.56
C HIS A 152 -5.69 9.04 4.42
N TYR A 153 -6.55 8.42 5.21
CA TYR A 153 -6.21 7.31 6.08
C TYR A 153 -7.23 6.19 5.86
N ARG A 154 -6.77 5.02 5.43
CA ARG A 154 -7.60 3.84 5.28
C ARG A 154 -7.32 2.85 6.39
N ARG A 155 -8.36 2.52 7.16
CA ARG A 155 -8.37 1.46 8.16
C ARG A 155 -9.41 0.42 7.75
N THR A 156 -9.06 -0.85 7.84
CA THR A 156 -10.01 -1.95 7.74
C THR A 156 -10.29 -2.46 9.15
N ALA A 157 -11.33 -1.93 9.79
CA ALA A 157 -11.71 -2.34 11.13
C ALA A 157 -13.12 -2.93 11.13
N LYS A 158 -13.35 -3.91 12.00
CA LYS A 158 -14.71 -4.40 12.26
C LYS A 158 -15.53 -3.24 12.83
N ARG A 159 -16.65 -2.88 12.18
CA ARG A 159 -17.63 -2.00 12.82
C ARG A 159 -18.27 -2.79 13.96
N TRP A 160 -18.10 -2.31 15.18
CA TRP A 160 -18.87 -2.81 16.32
C TRP A 160 -20.33 -2.44 16.06
N ALA A 161 -21.21 -3.45 16.04
CA ALA A 161 -22.66 -3.26 15.95
C ALA A 161 -23.22 -2.82 17.30
#